data_AF-A0AB39DKU1-F1
#
_entry.id   AF-A0AB39DKU1-F1
#
_cell.length_a   1.000
_cell.length_b   1.000
_cell.length_c   1.000
_cell.angle_alpha   90.00
_cell.angle_beta   90.00
_cell.angle_gamma   90.00
#
_symmetry.space_group_name_H-M   'P 1'
#
loop_
_entity.id
_entity.type
_entity.pdbx_description
1 polymer ?
#
loop_
_entity_poly.entity_id
_entity_poly.type
_entity_poly.pdbx_seq_one_letter_code
_entity_poly.pdbx_strand_id
1 'polypeptide(L)'
;MPRSGSIRVDPQRGFTLLETMIVLLIMGVAMGAASVSALGDSQMRTLRQDAQRLAGLFVTAQAEARAGGARIAWRSGARGFAFERLPRPLVLPARVAARSARVRDERFAADTPLRPRAWLSEGPVSVDIQPDGDLVFDGDWVHGPLDVTLSAGGRTVRISRSGNGRYKVRP
;
A
#
# COMPACT_ATOMS: atom_id res chain seq x y z
N MET A 1 0.54 0.66 86.74
CA MET A 1 1.69 0.91 85.84
C MET A 1 1.24 0.72 84.40
N PRO A 2 1.21 1.76 83.53
CA PRO A 2 1.05 1.56 82.09
C PRO A 2 2.41 1.65 81.38
N ARG A 3 2.65 0.73 80.44
CA ARG A 3 3.82 0.73 79.55
C ARG A 3 3.55 1.71 78.40
N SER A 4 4.42 2.71 78.24
CA SER A 4 4.40 3.59 77.06
C SER A 4 4.83 2.82 75.83
N GLY A 5 3.90 2.63 74.88
CA GLY A 5 4.22 2.19 73.52
C GLY A 5 4.69 3.39 72.70
N SER A 6 5.93 3.35 72.22
CA SER A 6 6.47 4.37 71.33
C SER A 6 5.99 4.12 69.90
N ILE A 7 5.22 5.07 69.35
CA ILE A 7 4.88 5.12 67.94
C ILE A 7 6.16 5.52 67.19
N ARG A 8 6.68 4.61 66.34
CA ARG A 8 7.72 4.98 65.38
C ARG A 8 7.05 5.69 64.21
N VAL A 9 7.33 6.98 64.06
CA VAL A 9 7.00 7.72 62.83
C VAL A 9 8.10 7.40 61.83
N ASP A 10 7.73 6.76 60.72
CA ASP A 10 8.65 6.53 59.61
C ASP A 10 8.92 7.88 58.93
N PRO A 11 10.18 8.32 58.79
CA PRO A 11 10.48 9.58 58.13
C PRO A 11 10.12 9.44 56.66
N GLN A 12 9.03 10.10 56.25
CA GLN A 12 8.64 10.26 54.85
C GLN A 12 9.84 10.83 54.10
N ARG A 13 10.53 10.00 53.32
CA ARG A 13 11.58 10.43 52.40
C ARG A 13 10.93 11.31 51.35
N GLY A 14 11.06 12.63 51.52
CA GLY A 14 10.60 13.60 50.54
C GLY A 14 11.35 13.41 49.23
N PHE A 15 10.60 13.40 48.13
CA PHE A 15 11.12 13.34 46.75
C PHE A 15 12.19 14.42 46.53
N THR A 16 13.31 14.03 45.94
CA THR A 16 14.37 14.98 45.62
C THR A 16 14.02 15.76 44.35
N LEU A 17 14.54 16.98 44.21
CA LEU A 17 14.47 17.76 42.96
C LEU A 17 15.02 16.98 41.76
N LEU A 18 16.07 16.18 41.99
CA LEU A 18 16.66 15.34 40.96
C LEU A 18 15.67 14.27 40.47
N GLU A 19 14.89 13.70 41.38
CA GLU A 19 13.91 12.65 41.08
C GLU A 19 12.78 13.19 40.21
N THR A 20 12.24 14.36 40.53
CA THR A 20 11.23 15.00 39.67
C THR A 20 11.80 15.40 38.31
N MET A 21 13.06 15.85 38.26
CA MET A 21 13.73 16.16 36.98
C MET A 21 13.89 14.93 36.09
N ILE A 22 14.30 13.80 36.67
CA ILE A 22 14.46 12.53 35.95
C ILE A 22 13.12 11.99 35.47
N VAL A 23 12.08 12.06 36.30
CA VAL A 23 10.73 11.60 35.91
C VAL A 23 10.23 12.39 34.70
N LEU A 24 10.36 13.72 34.72
CA LEU A 24 9.95 14.56 33.58
C LEU A 24 10.80 14.29 32.33
N LEU A 25 12.11 14.06 32.49
CA LEU A 25 12.98 13.68 31.38
C LEU A 25 12.54 12.36 30.75
N ILE A 26 12.31 11.31 31.56
CA ILE A 26 11.87 10.00 31.10
C ILE A 26 10.49 10.12 30.45
N MET A 27 9.57 10.88 31.04
CA MET A 27 8.24 11.10 30.46
C MET A 27 8.34 11.81 29.11
N GLY A 28 9.20 12.82 28.99
CA GLY A 28 9.46 13.52 27.72
C GLY A 28 10.04 12.61 26.65
N VAL A 29 11.05 11.79 26.99
CA VAL A 29 11.63 10.82 26.06
C VAL A 29 10.61 9.74 25.67
N ALA A 30 9.85 9.22 26.64
CA ALA A 30 8.82 8.22 26.40
C ALA A 30 7.70 8.75 25.49
N MET A 31 7.24 9.99 25.72
CA MET A 31 6.27 10.66 24.85
C MET A 31 6.83 10.89 23.44
N GLY A 32 8.08 11.36 23.34
CA GLY A 32 8.76 11.54 22.07
C GLY A 32 8.85 10.24 21.26
N ALA A 33 9.30 9.15 21.89
CA ALA A 33 9.39 7.82 21.27
C ALA A 33 8.01 7.27 20.85
N ALA A 34 6.98 7.44 21.69
CA ALA A 34 5.62 7.02 21.38
C ALA A 34 5.04 7.75 20.15
N SER A 35 5.32 9.05 20.01
CA SER A 35 4.85 9.84 18.86
C SER A 35 5.43 9.34 17.53
N VAL A 36 6.74 9.11 17.47
CA VAL A 36 7.44 8.60 16.28
C VAL A 36 6.93 7.20 15.90
N SER A 37 6.69 6.35 16.89
CA SER A 37 6.15 5.00 16.69
C SER A 37 4.75 5.04 16.09
N ALA A 38 3.87 5.92 16.58
CA ALA A 38 2.51 6.10 16.08
C ALA A 38 2.46 6.56 14.61
N LEU A 39 3.38 7.45 14.19
CA LEU A 39 3.52 7.87 12.79
C LEU A 39 3.98 6.73 11.89
N GLY A 40 4.90 5.88 12.37
CA GLY A 40 5.32 4.71 11.60
C GLY A 40 4.17 3.74 11.35
N ASP A 41 3.36 3.49 12.39
CA ASP A 41 2.21 2.61 12.28
C ASP A 41 1.14 3.14 11.33
N SER A 42 0.91 4.46 11.29
CA SER A 42 -0.04 5.06 10.35
C SER A 42 0.43 4.88 8.91
N GLN A 43 1.71 5.14 8.61
CA GLN A 43 2.27 4.94 7.26
C GLN A 43 2.16 3.48 6.78
N MET A 44 2.45 2.50 7.66
CA MET A 44 2.27 1.08 7.32
C MET A 44 0.81 0.74 7.05
N ARG A 45 -0.13 1.26 7.86
CA ARG A 45 -1.57 1.07 7.63
C ARG A 45 -1.99 1.65 6.27
N THR A 46 -1.54 2.84 5.92
CA THR A 46 -1.82 3.48 4.63
C THR A 46 -1.28 2.64 3.46
N LEU A 47 -0.04 2.17 3.53
CA LEU A 47 0.55 1.33 2.48
C LEU A 47 -0.21 -0.01 2.30
N ARG A 48 -0.70 -0.61 3.40
CA ARG A 48 -1.57 -1.80 3.32
C ARG A 48 -2.91 -1.50 2.69
N GLN A 49 -3.51 -0.34 2.95
CA GLN A 49 -4.76 0.08 2.31
C GLN A 49 -4.57 0.29 0.80
N ASP A 50 -3.45 0.89 0.39
CA ASP A 50 -3.07 0.99 -1.03
C ASP A 50 -3.00 -0.40 -1.68
N ALA A 51 -2.31 -1.35 -1.03
CA ALA A 51 -2.19 -2.72 -1.53
C ALA A 51 -3.53 -3.47 -1.62
N GLN A 52 -4.38 -3.34 -0.60
CA GLN A 52 -5.72 -3.96 -0.57
C GLN A 52 -6.63 -3.40 -1.66
N ARG A 53 -6.61 -2.08 -1.83
CA ARG A 53 -7.36 -1.41 -2.90
C ARG A 53 -6.87 -1.88 -4.27
N LEU A 54 -5.56 -1.93 -4.48
CA LEU A 54 -4.96 -2.38 -5.74
C LEU A 54 -5.34 -3.83 -6.06
N ALA A 55 -5.27 -4.74 -5.08
CA ALA A 55 -5.68 -6.13 -5.25
C ALA A 55 -7.15 -6.25 -5.70
N GLY A 56 -8.04 -5.44 -5.13
CA GLY A 56 -9.45 -5.37 -5.56
C GLY A 56 -9.58 -4.89 -7.02
N LEU A 57 -8.83 -3.87 -7.41
CA LEU A 57 -8.83 -3.35 -8.78
C LEU A 57 -8.26 -4.35 -9.78
N PHE A 58 -7.28 -5.18 -9.40
CA PHE A 58 -6.79 -6.27 -10.25
C PHE A 58 -7.88 -7.32 -10.53
N VAL A 59 -8.72 -7.62 -9.53
CA VAL A 59 -9.88 -8.50 -9.75
C VAL A 59 -10.87 -7.85 -10.73
N THR A 60 -11.15 -6.56 -10.57
CA THR A 60 -12.02 -5.81 -11.48
C THR A 60 -11.46 -5.75 -12.90
N ALA A 61 -10.17 -5.44 -13.06
CA ALA A 61 -9.49 -5.39 -14.36
C ALA A 61 -9.53 -6.75 -15.05
N GLN A 62 -9.32 -7.83 -14.31
CA GLN A 62 -9.44 -9.18 -14.84
C GLN A 62 -10.87 -9.52 -15.29
N ALA A 63 -11.89 -9.13 -14.51
CA ALA A 63 -13.28 -9.35 -14.90
C ALA A 63 -13.65 -8.57 -16.16
N GLU A 64 -13.20 -7.32 -16.26
CA GLU A 64 -13.38 -6.45 -17.43
C GLU A 64 -12.66 -7.01 -18.68
N ALA A 65 -11.42 -7.48 -18.53
CA ALA A 65 -10.66 -8.09 -19.63
C ALA A 65 -11.35 -9.35 -20.16
N ARG A 66 -11.96 -10.17 -19.28
CA ARG A 66 -12.74 -11.35 -19.69
C ARG A 66 -14.05 -10.98 -20.37
N ALA A 67 -14.79 -10.01 -19.83
CA ALA A 67 -16.08 -9.60 -20.37
C ALA A 67 -15.93 -8.87 -21.72
N GLY A 68 -14.97 -7.95 -21.83
CA GLY A 68 -14.73 -7.16 -23.04
C GLY A 68 -13.78 -7.81 -24.05
N GLY A 69 -13.09 -8.90 -23.67
CA GLY A 69 -12.05 -9.57 -24.48
C GLY A 69 -10.90 -8.65 -24.90
N ALA A 70 -10.74 -7.49 -24.25
CA ALA A 70 -9.65 -6.57 -24.48
C ALA A 70 -8.56 -6.80 -23.42
N ARG A 71 -7.30 -6.70 -23.82
CA ARG A 71 -6.20 -6.75 -22.85
C ARG A 71 -6.14 -5.42 -22.11
N ILE A 72 -5.81 -5.44 -20.82
CA ILE A 72 -5.71 -4.27 -19.96
C ILE A 72 -4.31 -4.28 -19.33
N ALA A 73 -3.50 -3.27 -19.59
CA ALA A 73 -2.23 -3.07 -18.92
C ALA A 73 -2.45 -2.28 -17.62
N TRP A 74 -1.73 -2.65 -16.57
CA TRP A 74 -1.54 -1.80 -15.41
C TRP A 74 -0.22 -1.04 -15.52
N ARG A 75 -0.28 0.27 -15.28
CA ARG A 75 0.86 1.18 -15.29
C ARG A 75 1.03 1.77 -13.89
N SER A 76 2.16 1.47 -13.25
CA SER A 76 2.53 2.05 -11.97
C SER A 76 3.44 3.27 -12.16
N GLY A 77 3.29 4.25 -11.28
CA GLY A 77 4.18 5.39 -11.14
C GLY A 77 4.35 5.77 -9.68
N ALA A 78 5.29 6.67 -9.40
CA ALA A 78 5.65 7.01 -8.02
C ALA A 78 4.51 7.63 -7.20
N ARG A 79 3.57 8.36 -7.84
CA ARG A 79 2.46 9.07 -7.17
C ARG A 79 1.09 8.43 -7.39
N GLY A 80 1.02 7.43 -8.26
CA GLY A 80 -0.24 6.79 -8.59
C GLY A 80 -0.07 5.72 -9.64
N PHE A 81 -1.19 5.22 -10.13
CA PHE A 81 -1.25 4.17 -11.13
C PHE A 81 -2.48 4.32 -12.00
N ALA A 82 -2.46 3.68 -13.16
CA ALA A 82 -3.56 3.68 -14.10
C ALA A 82 -3.73 2.30 -14.74
N PHE A 83 -4.93 2.07 -15.26
CA PHE A 83 -5.19 0.96 -16.17
C PHE A 83 -5.39 1.53 -17.57
N GLU A 84 -4.87 0.83 -18.56
CA GLU A 84 -4.95 1.21 -19.97
C GLU A 84 -5.41 -0.01 -20.76
N ARG A 85 -6.39 0.16 -21.65
CA ARG A 85 -6.71 -0.90 -22.60
C ARG A 85 -5.58 -0.98 -23.63
N LEU A 86 -5.28 -2.20 -24.03
CA LEU A 86 -4.31 -2.49 -25.06
C LEU A 86 -5.06 -2.81 -26.35
N PRO A 87 -4.62 -2.25 -27.50
CA PRO A 87 -5.19 -2.62 -28.78
C PRO A 87 -5.18 -4.13 -28.98
N ARG A 88 -6.30 -4.66 -29.46
CA ARG A 88 -6.27 -5.97 -30.11
C ARG A 88 -5.39 -5.85 -31.35
N PRO A 89 -4.44 -6.79 -31.57
CA PRO A 89 -3.73 -6.85 -32.83
C PRO A 89 -4.75 -7.17 -33.93
N LEU A 90 -5.17 -6.15 -34.69
CA LEU A 90 -5.93 -6.36 -35.91
C LEU A 90 -4.92 -6.51 -37.07
N VAL A 91 -5.01 -7.62 -37.81
CA VAL A 91 -4.30 -7.75 -39.08
C VAL A 91 -5.03 -6.89 -40.11
N LEU A 92 -4.59 -5.63 -40.24
CA LEU A 92 -5.13 -4.66 -41.17
C LEU A 92 -4.08 -4.35 -42.25
N PRO A 93 -4.50 -4.05 -43.50
CA PRO A 93 -3.61 -3.45 -44.49
C PRO A 93 -2.96 -2.17 -43.92
N ALA A 94 -1.66 -1.97 -44.12
CA ALA A 94 -0.84 -0.94 -43.46
C ALA A 94 -1.44 0.49 -43.51
N ARG A 95 -2.08 0.85 -44.63
CA ARG A 95 -2.77 2.13 -44.85
C ARG A 95 -3.96 2.39 -43.90
N VAL A 96 -4.61 1.34 -43.42
CA VAL A 96 -5.75 1.43 -42.49
C VAL A 96 -5.27 1.43 -41.03
N ALA A 97 -4.20 0.69 -40.74
CA ALA A 97 -3.60 0.59 -39.40
C ALA A 97 -3.03 1.93 -38.89
N ALA A 98 -2.37 2.71 -39.77
CA ALA A 98 -1.77 4.00 -39.39
C ALA A 98 -2.81 5.05 -38.93
N ARG A 99 -4.06 4.95 -39.42
CA ARG A 99 -5.15 5.87 -39.07
C ARG A 99 -5.84 5.49 -37.75
N SER A 100 -5.96 4.20 -37.47
CA SER A 100 -6.62 3.69 -36.26
C SER A 100 -5.71 3.69 -35.02
N ALA A 101 -4.39 3.64 -35.20
CA ALA A 101 -3.42 3.72 -34.10
C ALA A 101 -3.44 5.07 -33.36
N ARG A 102 -3.75 6.18 -34.05
CA ARG A 102 -3.73 7.54 -33.45
C ARG A 102 -4.95 7.87 -32.59
N VAL A 103 -6.03 7.10 -32.69
CA VAL A 103 -7.30 7.35 -31.98
C VAL A 103 -7.36 6.64 -30.61
N ARG A 104 -6.37 5.79 -30.31
CA ARG A 104 -6.43 4.83 -29.21
C ARG A 104 -5.66 5.32 -27.98
N ASP A 105 -6.04 6.47 -27.45
CA ASP A 105 -5.70 6.79 -26.06
C ASP A 105 -6.68 6.01 -25.17
N GLU A 106 -6.39 4.73 -24.96
CA GLU A 106 -7.29 3.72 -24.41
C GLU A 106 -7.35 3.74 -22.87
N ARG A 107 -7.16 4.92 -22.28
CA ARG A 107 -7.31 5.14 -20.84
C ARG A 107 -8.76 5.00 -20.43
N PHE A 108 -8.95 4.39 -19.27
CA PHE A 108 -10.23 4.29 -18.62
C PHE A 108 -10.75 5.69 -18.20
N ALA A 109 -11.99 6.01 -18.57
CA ALA A 109 -12.65 7.28 -18.25
C ALA A 109 -12.82 7.48 -16.72
N ALA A 110 -13.00 8.72 -16.26
CA ALA A 110 -13.00 9.04 -14.83
C ALA A 110 -14.17 8.45 -14.01
N ASP A 111 -15.23 8.02 -14.70
CA ASP A 111 -16.46 7.43 -14.15
C ASP A 111 -16.36 5.90 -13.94
N THR A 112 -15.35 5.24 -14.51
CA THR A 112 -15.16 3.79 -14.37
C THR A 112 -14.37 3.44 -13.09
N PRO A 113 -14.57 2.24 -12.50
CA PRO A 113 -13.76 1.76 -11.39
C PRO A 113 -12.24 1.77 -11.66
N LEU A 114 -11.83 1.56 -12.92
CA LEU A 114 -10.44 1.42 -13.38
C LEU A 114 -9.77 2.74 -13.79
N ARG A 115 -10.36 3.88 -13.43
CA ARG A 115 -9.77 5.20 -13.64
C ARG A 115 -8.36 5.34 -13.02
N PRO A 116 -7.52 6.26 -13.52
CA PRO A 116 -6.27 6.62 -12.86
C PRO A 116 -6.48 7.02 -11.40
N ARG A 117 -5.58 6.58 -10.51
CA ARG A 117 -5.66 6.81 -9.07
C ARG A 117 -4.31 7.22 -8.50
N ALA A 118 -4.34 8.15 -7.55
CA ALA A 118 -3.19 8.45 -6.71
C ALA A 118 -3.04 7.40 -5.61
N TRP A 119 -1.81 7.21 -5.15
CA TRP A 119 -1.54 6.47 -3.91
C TRP A 119 -2.08 7.25 -2.70
N LEU A 120 -2.53 6.54 -1.69
CA LEU A 120 -2.87 7.14 -0.38
C LEU A 120 -1.60 7.49 0.39
N SER A 121 -0.51 6.75 0.14
CA SER A 121 0.80 7.01 0.70
C SER A 121 1.30 8.39 0.27
N GLU A 122 1.74 9.21 1.24
CA GLU A 122 2.15 10.60 1.00
C GLU A 122 3.50 10.72 0.27
N GLY A 123 4.33 9.67 0.35
CA GLY A 123 5.63 9.57 -0.31
C GLY A 123 5.60 8.80 -1.63
N PRO A 124 6.72 8.81 -2.38
CA PRO A 124 6.82 8.02 -3.60
C PRO A 124 6.68 6.52 -3.28
N VAL A 125 5.83 5.83 -4.03
CA VAL A 125 5.68 4.38 -3.97
C VAL A 125 6.46 3.75 -5.11
N SER A 126 7.42 2.90 -4.76
CA SER A 126 8.11 2.03 -5.71
C SER A 126 7.35 0.71 -5.83
N VAL A 127 7.21 0.23 -7.05
CA VAL A 127 6.54 -1.04 -7.36
C VAL A 127 7.55 -1.97 -7.99
N ASP A 128 7.67 -3.15 -7.41
CA ASP A 128 8.43 -4.28 -7.93
C ASP A 128 7.45 -5.40 -8.31
N ILE A 129 7.60 -5.98 -9.50
CA ILE A 129 6.69 -6.98 -10.04
C ILE A 129 7.51 -8.20 -10.42
N GLN A 130 7.14 -9.37 -9.87
CA GLN A 130 7.79 -10.64 -10.18
C GLN A 130 6.77 -11.64 -10.77
N PRO A 131 7.05 -12.26 -11.93
CA PRO A 131 8.24 -12.06 -12.78
C PRO A 131 8.28 -10.67 -13.43
N ASP A 132 9.50 -10.17 -13.68
CA ASP A 132 9.73 -8.89 -14.36
C ASP A 132 8.92 -8.78 -15.68
N GLY A 133 8.12 -7.72 -15.79
CA GLY A 133 7.33 -7.46 -16.99
C GLY A 133 6.17 -6.51 -16.75
N ASP A 134 5.51 -6.12 -17.85
CA ASP A 134 4.25 -5.37 -17.79
C ASP A 134 3.14 -6.27 -17.25
N LEU A 135 2.46 -5.82 -16.19
CA LEU A 135 1.29 -6.51 -15.67
C LEU A 135 0.10 -6.28 -16.62
N VAL A 136 -0.18 -7.29 -17.44
CA VAL A 136 -1.27 -7.27 -18.41
C VAL A 136 -2.34 -8.29 -18.04
N PHE A 137 -3.60 -7.85 -17.96
CA PHE A 137 -4.77 -8.69 -17.80
C PHE A 137 -5.37 -8.98 -19.18
N ASP A 138 -5.57 -10.23 -19.52
CA ASP A 138 -6.16 -10.71 -20.76
C ASP A 138 -7.39 -11.59 -20.50
N GLY A 139 -8.09 -11.95 -21.57
CA GLY A 139 -9.24 -12.87 -21.48
C GLY A 139 -8.84 -14.30 -21.14
N ASP A 140 -7.64 -14.71 -21.56
CA ASP A 140 -7.04 -16.02 -21.28
C ASP A 140 -6.06 -15.89 -20.12
N TRP A 141 -6.57 -16.13 -18.91
CA TRP A 141 -5.84 -16.16 -17.65
C TRP A 141 -4.31 -15.98 -17.71
N VAL A 142 -3.78 -14.86 -17.20
CA VAL A 142 -2.35 -14.67 -16.88
C VAL A 142 -1.81 -15.88 -16.11
N HIS A 143 -0.97 -16.68 -16.78
CA HIS A 143 -0.41 -17.94 -16.29
C HIS A 143 0.87 -17.68 -15.48
N GLY A 144 0.77 -17.72 -14.15
CA GLY A 144 1.92 -17.72 -13.24
C GLY A 144 1.62 -17.15 -11.85
N PRO A 145 2.37 -17.54 -10.81
CA PRO A 145 2.38 -16.80 -9.56
C PRO A 145 2.86 -15.37 -9.84
N LEU A 146 2.09 -14.39 -9.38
CA LEU A 146 2.42 -12.98 -9.52
C LEU A 146 2.61 -12.41 -8.12
N ASP A 147 3.77 -11.83 -7.87
CA ASP A 147 4.05 -11.06 -6.67
C ASP A 147 4.25 -9.59 -7.06
N VAL A 148 3.48 -8.70 -6.46
CA VAL A 148 3.64 -7.25 -6.60
C VAL A 148 4.03 -6.69 -5.23
N THR A 149 5.23 -6.12 -5.12
CA THR A 149 5.74 -5.54 -3.88
C THR A 149 5.67 -4.02 -3.96
N LEU A 150 4.90 -3.41 -3.07
CA LEU A 150 4.81 -1.96 -2.91
C LEU A 150 5.77 -1.52 -1.81
N SER A 151 6.61 -0.53 -2.10
CA SER A 151 7.60 0.00 -1.16
C SER A 151 7.44 1.52 -1.01
N ALA A 152 7.32 2.02 0.22
CA ALA A 152 7.22 3.46 0.51
C ALA A 152 7.85 3.78 1.86
N GLY A 153 8.72 4.80 1.93
CA GLY A 153 9.32 5.25 3.20
C GLY A 153 10.04 4.14 3.99
N GLY A 154 10.71 3.20 3.29
CA GLY A 154 11.39 2.04 3.91
C GLY A 154 10.47 0.90 4.35
N ARG A 155 9.16 1.01 4.11
CA ARG A 155 8.16 -0.03 4.39
C ARG A 155 7.81 -0.78 3.12
N THR A 156 7.39 -2.03 3.28
CA THR A 156 7.03 -2.91 2.18
C THR A 156 5.70 -3.61 2.45
N VAL A 157 4.94 -3.85 1.39
CA VAL A 157 3.74 -4.70 1.40
C VAL A 157 3.71 -5.48 0.10
N ARG A 158 3.54 -6.81 0.18
CA ARG A 158 3.45 -7.71 -0.97
C ARG A 158 2.01 -8.12 -1.23
N ILE A 159 1.64 -8.09 -2.50
CA ILE A 159 0.40 -8.65 -3.04
C ILE A 159 0.80 -9.91 -3.81
N SER A 160 0.43 -11.08 -3.29
CA SER A 160 0.67 -12.34 -3.97
C SER A 160 -0.62 -12.89 -4.57
N ARG A 161 -0.55 -13.36 -5.82
CA ARG A 161 -1.64 -14.05 -6.49
C ARG A 161 -1.35 -15.55 -6.47
N SER A 162 -2.18 -16.34 -5.79
CA SER A 162 -2.07 -17.80 -5.83
C SER A 162 -2.64 -18.38 -7.13
N GLY A 163 -2.24 -19.60 -7.49
CA GLY A 163 -2.67 -20.26 -8.74
C GLY A 163 -4.18 -20.50 -8.89
N ASN A 164 -4.97 -20.27 -7.83
CA ASN A 164 -6.44 -20.25 -7.87
C ASN A 164 -7.04 -18.86 -8.14
N GLY A 165 -6.21 -17.85 -8.45
CA GLY A 165 -6.61 -16.47 -8.74
C GLY A 165 -6.91 -15.58 -7.55
N ARG A 166 -6.80 -16.07 -6.31
CA ARG A 166 -6.98 -15.22 -5.13
C ARG A 166 -5.74 -14.36 -4.91
N TYR A 167 -5.97 -13.08 -4.67
CA TYR A 167 -4.95 -12.16 -4.19
C TYR A 167 -4.87 -12.20 -2.66
N LYS A 168 -3.66 -12.16 -2.11
CA LYS A 168 -3.37 -12.05 -0.68
C LYS A 168 -2.41 -10.89 -0.46
N VAL A 169 -2.72 -10.04 0.51
CA VAL A 169 -1.85 -8.92 0.90
C VAL A 169 -1.12 -9.30 2.18
N ARG A 170 0.20 -9.14 2.19
CA ARG A 170 1.08 -9.43 3.33
C ARG A 170 2.05 -8.27 3.54
N PRO A 171 2.30 -7.83 4.78
CA PRO A 171 3.40 -6.93 5.07
C PRO A 171 4.76 -7.59 4.81
#